data_AF-A0A3S9NPI3-F1
#
_entry.id   AF-A0A3S9NPI3-F1
#
_cell.length_a   1.000
_cell.length_b   1.000
_cell.length_c   1.000
_cell.angle_alpha   90.00
_cell.angle_beta   90.00
_cell.angle_gamma   90.00
#
_symmetry.space_group_name_H-M   'P 1'
#
loop_
_entity.id
_entity.type
_entity.pdbx_description
1 polymer ?
#
loop_
_entity_poly.entity_id
_entity_poly.type
_entity_poly.pdbx_seq_one_letter_code
_entity_poly.pdbx_strand_id
1 'polypeptide(L)'
;MERNYKQSEKFLKAKKQVEHIKNFYKHLRVYIIINLLLLVVKFNLIDWFKDDYEWIQNPGFSDWVSWNIVGTPIIWGLGLLVHAAYVFKFGAKSWKELKPAFLKRWEKRQLEKFLEEENRNGKYGK
;
A
#
# COMPACT_ATOMS: atom_id res chain seq x y z
N MET A 1 -7.50 11.94 -36.43
CA MET A 1 -7.92 11.16 -35.24
C MET A 1 -6.74 10.65 -34.41
N GLU A 2 -5.60 10.27 -35.00
CA GLU A 2 -4.43 9.74 -34.27
C GLU A 2 -3.82 10.66 -33.18
N ARG A 3 -3.84 11.99 -33.36
CA ARG A 3 -3.31 12.93 -32.35
C ARG A 3 -4.09 12.88 -31.04
N ASN A 4 -5.43 12.84 -31.11
CA ASN A 4 -6.29 12.72 -29.93
C ASN A 4 -6.07 11.39 -29.19
N TYR A 5 -5.88 10.29 -29.93
CA TYR A 5 -5.58 8.98 -29.35
C TYR A 5 -4.21 8.96 -28.63
N LYS A 6 -3.13 9.45 -29.27
CA LYS A 6 -1.80 9.55 -28.63
C LYS A 6 -1.80 10.48 -27.41
N GLN A 7 -2.56 11.57 -27.44
CA GLN A 7 -2.69 12.48 -26.30
C GLN A 7 -3.44 11.82 -25.14
N SER A 8 -4.50 11.05 -25.43
CA SER A 8 -5.22 10.25 -24.45
C SER A 8 -4.34 9.18 -23.80
N GLU A 9 -3.53 8.44 -24.56
CA GLU A 9 -2.61 7.43 -24.01
C GLU A 9 -1.53 8.04 -23.11
N LYS A 10 -0.92 9.16 -23.52
CA LYS A 10 0.07 9.88 -22.69
C LYS A 10 -0.56 10.38 -21.39
N PHE A 11 -1.77 10.93 -21.47
CA PHE A 11 -2.51 11.38 -20.30
C PHE A 11 -2.85 10.22 -19.35
N LEU A 12 -3.29 9.08 -19.89
CA LEU A 12 -3.61 7.88 -19.10
C LEU A 12 -2.38 7.32 -18.39
N LYS A 13 -1.22 7.36 -19.05
CA LYS A 13 0.06 6.93 -18.47
C LYS A 13 0.50 7.84 -17.34
N ALA A 14 0.42 9.16 -17.52
CA ALA A 14 0.74 10.14 -16.49
C ALA A 14 -0.22 10.03 -15.28
N LYS A 15 -1.53 9.86 -15.52
CA LYS A 15 -2.52 9.69 -14.45
C LYS A 15 -2.22 8.46 -13.58
N LYS A 16 -1.87 7.33 -14.21
CA LYS A 16 -1.48 6.11 -13.48
C LYS A 16 -0.22 6.33 -12.63
N GLN A 17 0.80 6.99 -13.18
CA GLN A 17 2.02 7.30 -12.42
C GLN A 17 1.72 8.13 -11.16
N VAL A 18 0.88 9.16 -11.28
CA VAL A 18 0.44 9.97 -10.14
C VAL A 18 -0.31 9.14 -9.09
N GLU A 19 -1.17 8.22 -9.52
CA GLU A 19 -1.91 7.33 -8.62
C GLU A 19 -0.98 6.38 -7.84
N HIS A 20 0.04 5.83 -8.51
CA HIS A 20 1.04 4.97 -7.88
C HIS A 20 1.87 5.72 -6.84
N ILE A 21 2.31 6.95 -7.17
CA ILE A 21 3.04 7.82 -6.24
C ILE A 21 2.14 8.14 -5.04
N LYS A 22 0.87 8.48 -5.25
CA LYS A 22 -0.09 8.78 -4.18
C LYS A 22 -0.28 7.58 -3.24
N ASN A 23 -0.36 6.37 -3.78
CA ASN A 23 -0.48 5.16 -2.97
C ASN A 23 0.82 4.85 -2.21
N PHE A 24 1.99 5.07 -2.80
CA PHE A 24 3.28 4.99 -2.10
C PHE A 24 3.34 5.95 -0.89
N TYR A 25 2.93 7.21 -1.09
CA TYR A 25 2.90 8.20 -0.01
C TYR A 25 1.96 7.84 1.15
N LYS A 26 0.87 7.10 0.90
CA LYS A 26 0.02 6.58 1.99
C LYS A 26 0.79 5.57 2.86
N HIS A 27 1.51 4.63 2.24
CA HIS A 27 2.30 3.64 2.96
C HIS A 27 3.46 4.31 3.72
N LEU A 28 4.16 5.25 3.07
CA LEU A 28 5.21 6.04 3.70
C LEU A 28 4.67 6.85 4.89
N ARG A 29 3.49 7.48 4.76
CA ARG A 29 2.86 8.24 5.84
C ARG A 29 2.55 7.33 7.04
N VAL A 30 1.91 6.19 6.80
CA VAL A 30 1.59 5.23 7.87
C VAL A 30 2.88 4.73 8.54
N TYR A 31 3.91 4.42 7.76
CA TYR A 31 5.22 4.05 8.29
C TYR A 31 5.78 5.15 9.20
N ILE A 32 5.83 6.41 8.77
CA ILE A 32 6.35 7.51 9.59
C ILE A 32 5.54 7.66 10.89
N ILE A 33 4.20 7.63 10.81
CA ILE A 33 3.33 7.78 11.99
C ILE A 33 3.56 6.65 13.00
N ILE A 34 3.58 5.40 12.54
CA ILE A 34 3.80 4.24 13.42
C ILE A 34 5.19 4.30 14.04
N ASN A 35 6.22 4.62 13.26
CA ASN A 35 7.59 4.75 13.77
C ASN A 35 7.72 5.84 14.83
N LEU A 36 7.12 7.01 14.59
CA LEU A 36 7.08 8.08 15.59
C LEU A 36 6.34 7.64 16.84
N LEU A 37 5.20 6.96 16.71
CA LEU A 37 4.47 6.42 17.86
C LEU A 37 5.30 5.41 18.65
N LEU A 38 6.00 4.49 17.98
CA LEU A 38 6.88 3.51 18.63
C LEU A 38 8.03 4.18 19.38
N LEU A 39 8.64 5.22 18.80
CA LEU A 39 9.68 6.00 19.48
C LEU A 39 9.12 6.75 20.70
N VAL A 40 7.96 7.37 20.58
CA VAL A 40 7.29 8.05 21.69
C VAL A 40 7.00 7.07 22.82
N VAL A 41 6.44 5.89 22.51
CA VAL A 41 6.16 4.85 23.50
C VAL A 41 7.44 4.38 24.19
N LYS A 42 8.52 4.17 23.44
CA LYS A 42 9.82 3.76 24.00
C LYS A 42 10.39 4.83 24.95
N PHE A 43 10.50 6.07 24.48
CA PHE A 43 11.18 7.14 25.23
C PHE A 43 10.33 7.81 26.31
N ASN A 44 9.00 7.84 26.17
CA ASN A 44 8.14 8.56 27.12
C ASN A 44 7.30 7.64 28.00
N LEU A 45 6.88 6.48 27.49
CA LEU A 45 6.04 5.56 28.27
C LEU A 45 6.90 4.52 29.00
N ILE A 46 7.72 3.78 28.26
CA ILE A 46 8.52 2.71 28.85
C ILE A 46 9.57 3.29 29.82
N ASP A 47 10.30 4.33 29.43
CA ASP A 47 11.31 4.94 30.30
C ASP A 47 10.71 5.63 31.54
N TRP A 48 9.48 6.14 31.47
CA TRP A 48 8.82 6.83 32.60
C TRP A 48 8.13 5.88 33.58
N PHE A 49 7.49 4.82 33.07
CA PHE A 49 6.75 3.84 33.87
C PHE A 49 7.55 2.60 34.26
N LYS A 50 8.78 2.47 33.75
CA LYS A 50 9.70 1.36 34.07
C LYS A 50 9.83 1.14 35.58
N ASP A 51 9.84 2.20 36.38
CA ASP A 51 10.06 2.12 37.82
C ASP A 51 8.77 1.74 38.59
N ASP A 52 7.59 1.99 38.00
CA ASP A 52 6.27 1.71 38.60
C ASP A 52 5.73 0.31 38.28
N TYR A 53 6.29 -0.38 37.27
CA TYR A 53 5.76 -1.65 36.76
C TYR A 53 6.84 -2.72 36.57
N GLU A 54 6.92 -3.69 37.49
CA GLU A 54 7.90 -4.80 37.48
C GLU A 54 7.88 -5.65 36.19
N TRP A 55 6.72 -5.80 35.54
CA TRP A 55 6.60 -6.56 34.29
C TRP A 55 7.34 -5.89 33.12
N ILE A 56 7.54 -4.56 33.16
CA ILE A 56 8.34 -3.81 32.18
C ILE A 56 9.84 -4.01 32.45
N GLN A 57 10.23 -4.23 33.72
CA GLN A 57 11.62 -4.47 34.12
C GLN A 57 12.11 -5.89 33.80
N ASN A 58 11.20 -6.80 33.44
CA ASN A 58 11.61 -8.14 33.04
C ASN A 58 12.54 -8.05 31.81
N PRO A 59 13.81 -8.49 31.93
CA PRO A 59 14.80 -8.32 30.88
C PRO A 59 14.38 -9.01 29.58
N GLY A 60 13.69 -10.16 29.65
CA GLY A 60 13.19 -10.85 28.47
C GLY A 60 12.12 -10.06 27.70
N PHE A 61 11.25 -9.33 28.41
CA PHE A 61 10.22 -8.50 27.80
C PHE A 61 10.80 -7.19 27.26
N SER A 62 11.62 -6.49 28.06
CA SER A 62 12.27 -5.24 27.65
C SER A 62 13.17 -5.43 26.42
N ASP A 63 13.94 -6.51 26.37
CA ASP A 63 14.79 -6.83 25.23
C ASP A 63 13.95 -7.16 24.01
N TRP A 64 12.91 -7.99 24.15
CA TRP A 64 12.01 -8.31 23.05
C TRP A 64 11.33 -7.06 22.48
N VAL A 65 10.80 -6.17 23.33
CA VAL A 65 10.19 -4.90 22.89
C VAL A 65 11.22 -4.02 22.18
N SER A 66 12.41 -3.85 22.75
CA SER A 66 13.47 -3.03 22.15
C SER A 66 13.91 -3.56 20.79
N TRP A 67 14.09 -4.88 20.66
CA TRP A 67 14.44 -5.53 19.40
C TRP A 67 13.35 -5.38 18.34
N ASN A 68 12.06 -5.46 18.70
CA ASN A 68 10.97 -5.27 17.75
C ASN A 68 10.82 -3.79 17.34
N ILE A 69 10.94 -2.86 18.30
CA ILE A 69 10.87 -1.41 18.02
C ILE A 69 11.98 -0.96 17.07
N VAL A 70 13.16 -1.60 17.10
CA VAL A 70 14.26 -1.27 16.18
C VAL A 70 14.23 -2.13 14.92
N GLY A 71 14.04 -3.44 15.06
CA GLY A 71 14.10 -4.41 13.96
C GLY A 71 12.94 -4.29 12.97
N THR A 72 11.71 -4.10 13.45
CA THR A 72 10.52 -4.00 12.58
C THR A 72 10.61 -2.80 11.64
N PRO A 73 10.96 -1.58 12.10
CA PRO A 73 11.20 -0.43 11.23
C PRO A 73 12.30 -0.63 10.18
N ILE A 74 13.37 -1.35 10.52
CA ILE A 74 14.49 -1.58 9.59
C ILE A 74 14.03 -2.47 8.45
N ILE A 75 13.36 -3.59 8.75
CA ILE A 75 12.86 -4.52 7.74
C ILE A 75 11.79 -3.85 6.87
N TRP A 76 10.83 -3.16 7.50
CA TRP A 76 9.80 -2.41 6.77
C TRP A 76 10.37 -1.26 5.96
N GLY A 77 11.38 -0.58 6.49
CA GLY A 77 12.11 0.48 5.80
C GLY A 77 12.81 -0.03 4.55
N LEU A 78 13.46 -1.20 4.62
CA LEU A 78 14.06 -1.85 3.46
C LEU A 78 13.01 -2.25 2.42
N GLY A 79 11.86 -2.80 2.85
CA GLY A 79 10.72 -3.07 1.97
C GLY A 79 10.17 -1.80 1.30
N LEU A 80 10.09 -0.69 2.04
CA LEU A 80 9.69 0.61 1.52
C LEU A 80 10.69 1.17 0.51
N LEU A 81 12.00 1.01 0.74
CA LEU A 81 13.05 1.41 -0.20
C LEU A 81 12.96 0.61 -1.50
N VAL A 82 12.75 -0.71 -1.42
CA VAL A 82 12.52 -1.56 -2.61
C VAL A 82 11.23 -1.13 -3.32
N HIS A 83 10.16 -0.85 -2.58
CA HIS A 83 8.90 -0.38 -3.17
C HIS A 83 9.03 1.01 -3.81
N ALA A 84 9.81 1.92 -3.20
CA ALA A 84 10.13 3.22 -3.77
C ALA A 84 10.92 3.06 -5.08
N ALA A 85 11.99 2.26 -5.06
CA ALA A 85 12.76 1.95 -6.25
C ALA A 85 11.87 1.33 -7.34
N TYR A 86 10.92 0.46 -6.99
CA TYR A 86 9.96 -0.09 -7.92
C TYR A 86 9.02 0.98 -8.52
N VAL A 87 8.40 1.82 -7.69
CA VAL A 87 7.45 2.85 -8.13
C VAL A 87 8.13 3.92 -8.99
N PHE A 88 9.32 4.38 -8.59
CA PHE A 88 10.03 5.47 -9.26
C PHE A 88 10.88 5.01 -10.45
N LYS A 89 11.53 3.83 -10.39
CA LYS A 89 12.39 3.32 -11.48
C LYS A 89 11.63 2.49 -12.51
N PHE A 90 10.68 1.66 -12.08
CA PHE A 90 9.92 0.79 -12.99
C PHE A 90 8.57 1.38 -13.41
N GLY A 91 8.32 2.66 -13.06
CA GLY A 91 7.34 3.52 -13.71
C GLY A 91 6.03 2.83 -14.02
N ALA A 92 5.27 2.48 -12.98
CA ALA A 92 3.88 2.04 -13.13
C ALA A 92 3.68 0.79 -14.00
N LYS A 93 4.56 -0.22 -13.91
CA LYS A 93 4.17 -1.59 -14.28
C LYS A 93 3.16 -2.09 -13.26
N SER A 94 1.93 -1.58 -13.37
CA SER A 94 0.83 -1.93 -12.49
C SER A 94 0.71 -3.46 -12.43
N TRP A 95 0.27 -3.99 -11.30
CA TRP A 95 -0.20 -5.38 -11.17
C TRP A 95 -1.16 -5.80 -12.32
N LYS A 96 -1.74 -4.83 -13.06
CA LYS A 96 -2.50 -5.01 -14.30
C LYS A 96 -1.70 -5.53 -15.50
N GLU A 97 -0.41 -5.23 -15.60
CA GLU A 97 0.51 -5.75 -16.62
C GLU A 97 1.08 -7.12 -16.23
N LEU A 98 1.33 -7.33 -14.93
CA LEU A 98 1.66 -8.65 -14.38
C LEU A 98 0.44 -9.57 -14.24
N LYS A 99 -0.78 -9.05 -14.44
CA LYS A 99 -2.01 -9.82 -14.31
C LYS A 99 -1.99 -10.94 -15.36
N PRO A 100 -1.91 -12.20 -14.93
CA PRO A 100 -1.81 -13.31 -15.87
C PRO A 100 -3.04 -13.36 -16.77
N ALA A 101 -2.87 -13.83 -18.01
CA ALA A 101 -3.90 -13.76 -19.04
C ALA A 101 -5.23 -14.42 -18.62
N PHE A 102 -5.18 -15.43 -17.75
CA PHE A 102 -6.39 -16.09 -17.23
C PHE A 102 -7.27 -15.13 -16.40
N LEU A 103 -6.65 -14.29 -15.57
CA LEU A 103 -7.37 -13.42 -14.64
C LEU A 103 -8.05 -12.26 -15.40
N LYS A 104 -7.40 -11.76 -16.46
CA LYS A 104 -8.02 -10.79 -17.39
C LYS A 104 -9.25 -11.37 -18.11
N ARG A 105 -9.18 -12.64 -18.55
CA ARG A 105 -10.33 -13.32 -19.19
C ARG A 105 -11.47 -13.56 -18.21
N TRP A 106 -11.17 -13.88 -16.96
CA TRP A 106 -12.20 -14.04 -15.93
C TRP A 106 -12.90 -12.71 -15.64
N GLU A 107 -12.14 -11.63 -15.46
CA GLU A 107 -12.68 -10.30 -15.15
C GLU A 107 -13.56 -9.76 -16.30
N LYS A 108 -13.15 -9.98 -17.56
CA LYS A 108 -13.96 -9.63 -18.73
C LYS A 108 -15.31 -10.35 -18.74
N ARG A 109 -15.33 -11.65 -18.44
CA ARG A 109 -16.57 -12.44 -18.36
C ARG A 109 -17.51 -11.95 -17.26
N GLN A 110 -16.97 -11.55 -16.11
CA GLN A 110 -17.81 -11.00 -15.04
C GLN A 110 -18.39 -9.62 -15.41
N LEU A 111 -17.61 -8.80 -16.11
CA LEU A 111 -18.09 -7.50 -16.58
C LEU A 111 -19.21 -7.65 -17.62
N GLU A 112 -19.07 -8.59 -18.56
CA GLU A 112 -20.11 -8.92 -19.54
C GLU A 112 -21.40 -9.39 -18.85
N LYS A 113 -21.29 -10.27 -17.85
CA LYS A 113 -22.45 -10.72 -17.05
C LYS A 113 -23.15 -9.56 -16.33
N PHE A 114 -22.38 -8.67 -15.71
CA PHE A 114 -22.94 -7.49 -15.03
C PHE A 114 -23.69 -6.58 -16.00
N LEU A 115 -23.13 -6.32 -17.19
CA LEU A 115 -23.77 -5.49 -18.22
C LEU A 115 -25.02 -6.16 -18.82
N GLU A 116 -25.04 -7.49 -18.93
CA GLU A 116 -26.22 -8.25 -19.36
C GLU A 116 -27.32 -8.29 -18.31
N GLU A 117 -26.97 -8.36 -17.02
CA GLU A 117 -27.91 -8.25 -15.91
C GLU A 117 -28.50 -6.84 -15.82
N GLU A 118 -27.68 -5.80 -15.95
CA GLU A 118 -28.14 -4.41 -15.98
C GLU A 118 -29.07 -4.15 -17.18
N ASN A 119 -28.72 -4.62 -18.38
CA ASN A 119 -29.58 -4.50 -19.56
C ASN A 119 -30.89 -5.29 -19.40
N ARG A 120 -30.88 -6.49 -18.81
CA ARG A 120 -32.13 -7.23 -18.54
C ARG A 120 -32.99 -6.49 -17.53
N ASN A 121 -32.42 -6.07 -16.40
CA ASN A 121 -33.18 -5.38 -15.35
C ASN A 121 -33.69 -4.01 -15.81
N GLY A 122 -32.94 -3.28 -16.63
CA GLY A 122 -33.39 -2.02 -17.26
C GLY A 122 -34.47 -2.22 -18.33
N LYS A 123 -34.59 -3.42 -18.92
CA LYS A 123 -35.60 -3.76 -19.94
C LYS A 123 -36.91 -4.31 -19.35
N TYR A 124 -36.88 -4.82 -18.11
CA TYR A 124 -38.07 -5.28 -17.36
C TYR A 124 -38.51 -4.31 -16.24
N GLY A 125 -37.79 -3.21 -16.04
CA GLY A 125 -38.11 -2.16 -15.05
C GLY A 125 -38.89 -0.97 -15.62
N LYS A 126 -39.56 -1.11 -16.77
CA LYS A 126 -40.51 -0.14 -17.32
C LYS A 126 -41.90 -0.75 -17.44
#